data_AF-A0A285Z3D2-F1
#
_entry.id   AF-A0A285Z3D2-F1
#
_cell.length_a   1.000
_cell.length_b   1.000
_cell.length_c   1.000
_cell.angle_alpha   90.00
_cell.angle_beta   90.00
_cell.angle_gamma   90.00
#
_symmetry.space_group_name_H-M   'P 1'
#
loop_
_entity.id
_entity.type
_entity.pdbx_description
1 polymer ?
#
loop_
_entity_poly.entity_id
_entity_poly.type
_entity_poly.pdbx_seq_one_letter_code
_entity_poly.pdbx_strand_id
1 'polypeptide(L)'
;MPRFHAPLAALLLAAALAAPAARAQAGSLEVKVTDEAGAPLAGVVARVDGVACGRTGADGRVKVGALSAGWHAVKLTRDGRVGLGLGMLLPAGGIAAVEVGLPRARATAIPLPGLKVFAARDGDFAADRAHGGRSAKGPGRRWTGGDILRRKPGRLTDVLRDAPEVEMMDGANGAVLRFRRAFAAREGSPRQVGLAPPDCAPAYYMDGVRFEGLETPDVFPPAEVDEVVLYAGNVPAAYGGMRASCGVVVIRTRGVPAPENKPRARADYHRPGAPKPIAPPVRKFARPSAKQSQPHS
;
A
#
# COMPACT_ATOMS: atom_id res chain seq x y z
N MET A 1 -78.32 46.15 23.23
CA MET A 1 -77.71 44.99 22.55
C MET A 1 -77.19 45.39 21.18
N PRO A 2 -75.86 45.56 21.04
CA PRO A 2 -75.14 45.43 19.75
C PRO A 2 -73.90 44.50 19.89
N ARG A 3 -73.72 43.52 18.98
CA ARG A 3 -72.84 43.48 17.79
C ARG A 3 -71.46 42.82 18.01
N PHE A 4 -71.25 41.77 17.22
CA PHE A 4 -70.05 40.95 17.00
C PHE A 4 -68.76 41.72 16.73
N HIS A 5 -67.62 41.19 17.19
CA HIS A 5 -66.38 41.02 16.40
C HIS A 5 -65.47 39.96 17.05
N ALA A 6 -65.28 38.83 16.37
CA ALA A 6 -64.07 38.00 16.43
C ALA A 6 -63.19 38.36 15.21
N PRO A 7 -62.07 37.69 14.93
CA PRO A 7 -60.88 37.30 15.71
C PRO A 7 -59.61 37.97 15.09
N LEU A 8 -58.38 37.69 15.55
CA LEU A 8 -57.10 37.68 14.77
C LEU A 8 -55.90 38.02 15.69
N ALA A 9 -55.17 37.01 16.14
CA ALA A 9 -53.75 37.15 16.51
C ALA A 9 -53.10 35.76 16.52
N ALA A 10 -53.19 35.05 15.40
CA ALA A 10 -52.49 33.79 15.19
C ALA A 10 -51.94 33.78 13.77
N LEU A 11 -50.80 34.43 13.56
CA LEU A 11 -49.91 34.16 12.43
C LEU A 11 -48.61 34.95 12.65
N LEU A 12 -47.49 34.36 12.20
CA LEU A 12 -46.11 34.89 12.21
C LEU A 12 -45.26 34.42 13.40
N LEU A 13 -44.57 33.29 13.25
CA LEU A 13 -43.13 33.26 12.90
C LEU A 13 -42.58 31.82 12.98
N ALA A 14 -42.99 30.96 12.05
CA ALA A 14 -42.31 29.68 11.80
C ALA A 14 -41.64 29.75 10.42
N ALA A 15 -40.70 30.68 10.27
CA ALA A 15 -39.76 30.64 9.15
C ALA A 15 -38.77 29.51 9.43
N ALA A 16 -39.17 28.29 9.08
CA ALA A 16 -38.30 27.13 9.10
C ALA A 16 -37.05 27.44 8.26
N LEU A 17 -35.89 27.50 8.92
CA LEU A 17 -34.58 27.37 8.32
C LEU A 17 -34.47 25.96 7.74
N ALA A 18 -35.16 25.71 6.62
CA ALA A 18 -34.81 24.63 5.73
C ALA A 18 -33.51 25.05 5.06
N ALA A 19 -32.39 24.84 5.76
CA ALA A 19 -31.10 24.79 5.09
C ALA A 19 -31.28 23.83 3.92
N PRO A 20 -31.12 24.27 2.65
CA PRO A 20 -31.22 23.36 1.54
C PRO A 20 -30.17 22.30 1.84
N ALA A 21 -30.62 21.06 2.09
CA ALA A 21 -29.72 19.93 2.10
C ALA A 21 -28.98 20.05 0.77
N ALA A 22 -27.70 20.39 0.83
CA ALA A 22 -26.83 20.42 -0.31
C ALA A 22 -26.75 18.98 -0.78
N ARG A 23 -27.77 18.56 -1.54
CA ARG A 23 -27.83 17.26 -2.20
C ARG A 23 -26.50 17.18 -2.91
N ALA A 24 -25.68 16.20 -2.56
CA ALA A 24 -24.38 15.98 -3.17
C ALA A 24 -24.61 15.95 -4.68
N GLN A 25 -24.36 17.09 -5.33
CA GLN A 25 -24.70 17.25 -6.73
C GLN A 25 -23.65 16.46 -7.48
N ALA A 26 -24.09 15.35 -8.07
CA ALA A 26 -23.25 14.51 -8.90
C ALA A 26 -22.60 15.38 -10.00
N GLY A 27 -21.28 15.42 -10.01
CA GLY A 27 -20.50 16.00 -11.09
C GLY A 27 -20.31 14.99 -12.22
N SER A 28 -19.72 15.48 -13.32
CA SER A 28 -19.29 14.63 -14.42
C SER A 28 -17.89 15.00 -14.91
N LEU A 29 -17.17 14.00 -15.38
CA LEU A 29 -15.83 14.11 -15.92
C LEU A 29 -15.86 13.76 -17.42
N GLU A 30 -15.36 14.67 -18.25
CA GLU A 30 -15.10 14.41 -19.66
C GLU A 30 -13.58 14.35 -19.90
N VAL A 31 -13.09 13.23 -20.42
CA VAL A 31 -11.68 13.05 -20.75
C VAL A 31 -11.54 12.90 -22.26
N LYS A 32 -10.69 13.73 -22.86
CA LYS A 32 -10.21 13.58 -24.23
C LYS A 32 -8.78 13.08 -24.21
N VAL A 33 -8.51 12.00 -24.92
CA VAL A 33 -7.18 11.38 -24.97
C VAL A 33 -6.64 11.44 -26.38
N THR A 34 -5.42 11.95 -26.51
CA THR A 34 -4.68 12.07 -27.77
C THR A 34 -3.35 11.34 -27.70
N ASP A 35 -2.73 11.08 -28.85
CA ASP A 35 -1.36 10.59 -28.92
C ASP A 35 -0.33 11.73 -29.05
N GLU A 36 0.95 11.35 -29.23
CA GLU A 36 2.06 12.28 -29.40
C GLU A 36 1.90 13.20 -30.62
N ALA A 37 1.09 12.80 -31.62
CA ALA A 37 0.79 13.61 -32.80
C ALA A 37 -0.53 14.41 -32.65
N GLY A 38 -1.18 14.35 -31.48
CA GLY A 38 -2.46 15.01 -31.23
C GLY A 38 -3.68 14.27 -31.81
N ALA A 39 -3.51 13.07 -32.38
CA ALA A 39 -4.61 12.30 -32.92
C ALA A 39 -5.42 11.64 -31.79
N PRO A 40 -6.76 11.55 -31.90
CA PRO A 40 -7.60 10.96 -30.86
C PRO A 40 -7.30 9.46 -30.65
N LEU A 41 -7.32 9.01 -29.40
CA LEU A 41 -7.03 7.62 -29.02
C LEU A 41 -8.24 6.86 -28.48
N ALA A 42 -8.75 5.92 -29.28
CA ALA A 42 -9.82 5.00 -28.89
C ALA A 42 -9.36 3.84 -27.98
N GLY A 43 -10.25 3.27 -27.19
CA GLY A 43 -9.99 2.06 -26.40
C GLY A 43 -9.09 2.27 -25.19
N VAL A 44 -8.83 3.52 -24.77
CA VAL A 44 -8.15 3.82 -23.51
C VAL A 44 -9.12 3.57 -22.36
N VAL A 45 -8.73 2.75 -21.40
CA VAL A 45 -9.54 2.45 -20.21
C VAL A 45 -9.35 3.57 -19.20
N ALA A 46 -10.44 4.22 -18.82
CA ALA A 46 -10.47 5.20 -17.76
C ALA A 46 -10.93 4.57 -16.44
N ARG A 47 -10.15 4.80 -15.39
CA ARG A 47 -10.49 4.42 -14.02
C ARG A 47 -10.56 5.67 -13.14
N VAL A 48 -11.58 5.77 -12.31
CA VAL A 48 -11.71 6.81 -11.29
C VAL A 48 -11.72 6.13 -9.93
N ASP A 49 -10.80 6.53 -9.06
CA ASP A 49 -10.59 5.94 -7.72
C ASP A 49 -10.44 4.41 -7.76
N GLY A 50 -9.75 3.91 -8.80
CA GLY A 50 -9.48 2.49 -9.02
C GLY A 50 -10.58 1.72 -9.77
N VAL A 51 -11.81 2.24 -9.82
CA VAL A 51 -12.96 1.61 -10.50
C VAL A 51 -12.95 1.93 -11.99
N ALA A 52 -13.17 0.94 -12.85
CA ALA A 52 -13.25 1.15 -14.30
C ALA A 52 -14.59 1.80 -14.68
N CYS A 53 -14.53 2.99 -15.27
CA CYS A 53 -15.72 3.81 -15.55
C CYS A 53 -16.07 3.89 -17.04
N GLY A 54 -15.16 3.49 -17.93
CA GLY A 54 -15.43 3.48 -19.37
C GLY A 54 -14.18 3.29 -20.22
N ARG A 55 -14.40 3.32 -21.54
CA ARG A 55 -13.35 3.33 -22.56
C ARG A 55 -13.54 4.49 -23.51
N THR A 56 -12.46 5.07 -24.00
CA THR A 56 -12.55 6.15 -25.00
C THR A 56 -13.08 5.64 -26.34
N GLY A 57 -13.93 6.43 -26.99
CA GLY A 57 -14.47 6.17 -28.32
C GLY A 57 -13.48 6.48 -29.45
N ALA A 58 -13.94 6.38 -30.69
CA ALA A 58 -13.15 6.72 -31.88
C ALA A 58 -12.67 8.19 -31.91
N ASP A 59 -13.42 9.08 -31.25
CA ASP A 59 -13.11 10.50 -31.04
C ASP A 59 -12.11 10.74 -29.89
N GLY A 60 -11.64 9.67 -29.24
CA GLY A 60 -10.74 9.74 -28.11
C GLY A 60 -11.40 10.23 -26.82
N ARG A 61 -12.73 10.33 -26.76
CA ARG A 61 -13.45 10.86 -25.59
C ARG A 61 -14.10 9.78 -24.75
N VAL A 62 -14.18 10.01 -23.45
CA VAL A 62 -14.99 9.24 -22.51
C VAL A 62 -15.66 10.21 -21.52
N LYS A 63 -16.93 9.97 -21.22
CA LYS A 63 -17.69 10.71 -20.21
C LYS A 63 -18.00 9.81 -19.03
N VAL A 64 -17.69 10.28 -17.83
CA VAL A 64 -17.96 9.60 -16.56
C VAL A 64 -18.89 10.48 -15.76
N GLY A 65 -20.14 10.07 -15.59
CA GLY A 65 -21.13 10.79 -14.78
C GLY A 65 -21.19 10.28 -13.34
N ALA A 66 -22.10 10.86 -12.56
CA ALA A 66 -22.45 10.40 -11.22
C ALA A 66 -21.27 10.38 -10.22
N LEU A 67 -20.28 11.25 -10.39
CA LEU A 67 -19.15 11.38 -9.48
C LEU A 67 -19.51 12.34 -8.34
N SER A 68 -19.08 12.04 -7.12
CA SER A 68 -19.22 12.96 -6.00
C SER A 68 -18.43 14.25 -6.23
N ALA A 69 -18.83 15.35 -5.60
CA ALA A 69 -17.96 16.52 -5.54
C ALA A 69 -16.72 16.19 -4.71
N GLY A 70 -15.55 16.70 -5.10
CA GLY A 70 -14.31 16.52 -4.35
C GLY A 70 -13.12 16.05 -5.19
N TRP A 71 -12.09 15.56 -4.51
CA TRP A 71 -10.85 15.13 -5.15
C TRP A 71 -10.96 13.69 -5.64
N HIS A 72 -10.56 13.44 -6.88
CA HIS A 72 -10.61 12.14 -7.53
C HIS A 72 -9.27 11.78 -8.17
N ALA A 73 -8.90 10.50 -8.09
CA ALA A 73 -7.75 9.93 -8.78
C ALA A 73 -8.18 9.30 -10.10
N VAL A 74 -7.76 9.87 -11.23
CA VAL A 74 -8.07 9.38 -12.57
C VAL A 74 -6.85 8.65 -13.13
N LYS A 75 -7.03 7.41 -13.57
CA LYS A 75 -5.99 6.61 -14.21
C LYS A 75 -6.42 6.20 -15.61
N LEU A 76 -5.58 6.50 -16.59
CA LEU A 76 -5.79 6.20 -18.00
C LEU A 76 -4.77 5.16 -18.46
N THR A 77 -5.24 4.05 -19.01
CA THR A 77 -4.38 2.93 -19.42
C THR A 77 -4.77 2.37 -20.78
N ARG A 78 -3.78 1.99 -21.58
CA ARG A 78 -3.94 1.31 -22.87
C ARG A 78 -2.70 0.48 -23.15
N ASP A 79 -2.89 -0.71 -23.70
CA ASP A 79 -1.79 -1.60 -24.06
C ASP A 79 -0.83 -0.92 -25.06
N GLY A 80 0.47 -1.12 -24.85
CA GLY A 80 1.52 -0.49 -25.65
C GLY A 80 1.70 1.02 -25.42
N ARG A 81 1.07 1.60 -24.39
CA ARG A 81 1.23 3.01 -24.01
C ARG A 81 1.62 3.17 -22.54
N VAL A 82 2.27 4.28 -22.21
CA VAL A 82 2.63 4.59 -20.81
C VAL A 82 1.38 5.10 -20.10
N GLY A 83 0.85 4.33 -19.15
CA GLY A 83 -0.33 4.75 -18.38
C GLY A 83 -0.09 6.05 -17.61
N LEU A 84 -1.13 6.86 -17.47
CA LEU A 84 -1.06 8.15 -16.77
C LEU A 84 -2.05 8.20 -15.61
N GLY A 85 -1.60 8.72 -14.46
CA GLY A 85 -2.44 9.01 -13.29
C GLY A 85 -2.49 10.51 -13.02
N LEU A 86 -3.68 11.05 -12.77
CA LEU A 86 -3.94 12.47 -12.47
C LEU A 86 -4.82 12.56 -11.22
N GLY A 87 -4.60 13.57 -10.39
CA GLY A 87 -5.57 14.00 -9.38
C GLY A 87 -6.36 15.20 -9.90
N MET A 88 -7.66 15.25 -9.64
CA MET A 88 -8.50 16.39 -10.03
C MET A 88 -9.57 16.72 -9.01
N LEU A 89 -9.93 18.00 -8.92
CA LEU A 89 -11.03 18.48 -8.11
C LEU A 89 -12.30 18.59 -8.98
N LEU A 90 -13.34 17.87 -8.60
CA LEU A 90 -14.65 17.93 -9.25
C LEU A 90 -15.58 18.87 -8.45
N PRO A 91 -16.02 20.00 -9.03
CA PRO A 91 -17.00 20.86 -8.37
C PRO A 91 -18.37 20.18 -8.27
N ALA A 92 -19.13 20.50 -7.23
CA ALA A 92 -20.48 19.96 -7.03
C ALA A 92 -21.38 20.34 -8.22
N GLY A 93 -21.99 19.33 -8.85
CA GLY A 93 -22.88 19.49 -10.01
C GLY A 93 -22.20 19.97 -11.28
N GLY A 94 -20.88 20.17 -11.26
CA GLY A 94 -20.14 20.71 -12.40
C GLY A 94 -19.59 19.63 -13.33
N ILE A 95 -18.99 20.10 -14.42
CA ILE A 95 -18.31 19.28 -15.41
C ILE A 95 -16.82 19.63 -15.38
N ALA A 96 -15.96 18.65 -15.10
CA ALA A 96 -14.52 18.79 -15.34
C ALA A 96 -14.18 18.21 -16.71
N ALA A 97 -13.47 18.99 -17.53
CA ALA A 97 -12.97 18.56 -18.83
C ALA A 97 -11.45 18.52 -18.81
N VAL A 98 -10.85 17.40 -19.23
CA VAL A 98 -9.39 17.24 -19.29
C VAL A 98 -8.98 16.65 -20.63
N GLU A 99 -7.95 17.26 -21.23
CA GLU A 99 -7.27 16.74 -22.42
C GLU A 99 -5.90 16.21 -22.04
N VAL A 100 -5.60 14.98 -22.46
CA VAL A 100 -4.39 14.25 -22.06
C VAL A 100 -3.72 13.60 -23.27
N GLY A 101 -2.42 13.81 -23.41
CA GLY A 101 -1.57 13.03 -24.33
C GLY A 101 -1.07 11.74 -23.66
N LEU A 102 -1.29 10.59 -24.31
CA LEU A 102 -0.82 9.29 -23.86
C LEU A 102 0.34 8.83 -24.76
N PRO A 103 1.61 9.00 -24.37
CA PRO A 103 2.73 8.65 -25.23
C PRO A 103 2.78 7.15 -25.49
N ARG A 104 3.33 6.75 -26.64
CA ARG A 104 3.61 5.34 -26.90
C ARG A 104 4.60 4.87 -25.85
N ALA A 105 4.41 3.64 -25.36
CA ALA A 105 5.46 2.98 -24.61
C ALA A 105 6.57 2.75 -25.62
N ARG A 106 7.52 3.67 -25.70
CA ARG A 106 8.73 3.42 -26.48
C ARG A 106 9.34 2.19 -25.86
N ALA A 107 9.47 1.15 -26.66
CA ALA A 107 10.46 0.12 -26.45
C ALA A 107 11.86 0.75 -26.63
N THR A 108 12.15 1.84 -25.92
CA THR A 108 13.37 1.79 -25.14
C THR A 108 13.26 0.48 -24.39
N ALA A 109 13.95 -0.54 -24.89
CA ALA A 109 14.60 -1.46 -24.00
C ALA A 109 15.28 -0.53 -23.00
N ILE A 110 14.61 -0.23 -21.90
CA ILE A 110 15.28 0.17 -20.69
C ILE A 110 16.09 -1.09 -20.47
N PRO A 111 17.41 -1.11 -20.75
CA PRO A 111 18.20 -2.18 -20.18
C PRO A 111 17.88 -2.02 -18.70
N LEU A 112 17.02 -2.90 -18.16
CA LEU A 112 16.83 -3.00 -16.73
C LEU A 112 18.26 -3.10 -16.25
N PRO A 113 18.84 -2.07 -15.60
CA PRO A 113 20.28 -1.98 -15.41
C PRO A 113 20.66 -3.28 -14.74
N GLY A 114 21.33 -4.17 -15.51
CA GLY A 114 21.13 -5.62 -15.41
C GLY A 114 20.83 -5.98 -13.97
N LEU A 115 19.56 -6.22 -13.63
CA LEU A 115 19.07 -6.17 -12.24
C LEU A 115 20.07 -6.96 -11.41
N LYS A 116 20.99 -6.24 -10.75
CA LYS A 116 21.91 -6.85 -9.82
C LYS A 116 21.03 -7.12 -8.64
N VAL A 117 20.34 -8.25 -8.70
CA VAL A 117 19.92 -8.97 -7.52
C VAL A 117 21.23 -9.31 -6.86
N PHE A 118 21.74 -8.36 -6.07
CA PHE A 118 22.45 -8.74 -4.88
C PHE A 118 21.40 -9.60 -4.18
N ALA A 119 21.54 -10.92 -4.26
CA ALA A 119 21.08 -11.74 -3.17
C ALA A 119 21.71 -11.02 -1.98
N ALA A 120 20.89 -10.25 -1.24
CA ALA A 120 21.32 -9.71 0.03
C ALA A 120 21.91 -10.94 0.70
N ARG A 121 23.22 -10.89 1.00
CA ARG A 121 23.90 -12.04 1.62
C ARG A 121 22.95 -12.51 2.69
N ASP A 122 22.76 -13.82 2.85
CA ASP A 122 21.78 -14.38 3.78
C ASP A 122 21.83 -13.74 5.18
N GLY A 123 22.94 -13.07 5.53
CA GLY A 123 23.15 -12.17 6.66
C GLY A 123 22.30 -10.89 6.79
N ASP A 124 21.90 -10.18 5.72
CA ASP A 124 21.15 -8.92 5.89
C ASP A 124 19.66 -9.18 6.23
N PHE A 125 19.08 -10.22 5.63
CA PHE A 125 17.80 -10.79 6.10
C PHE A 125 17.98 -11.65 7.37
N ALA A 126 19.21 -12.03 7.74
CA ALA A 126 19.44 -12.72 9.01
C ALA A 126 19.22 -11.81 10.21
N ALA A 127 19.35 -10.48 10.08
CA ALA A 127 19.00 -9.57 11.17
C ALA A 127 17.49 -9.61 11.48
N ASP A 128 16.64 -9.76 10.45
CA ASP A 128 15.19 -9.94 10.62
C ASP A 128 14.81 -11.39 10.97
N ARG A 129 15.51 -12.41 10.45
CA ARG A 129 15.34 -13.81 10.92
C ARG A 129 15.84 -14.04 12.35
N ALA A 130 16.82 -13.26 12.82
CA ALA A 130 17.28 -13.33 14.20
C ALA A 130 16.18 -12.97 15.20
N HIS A 131 15.21 -12.14 14.80
CA HIS A 131 13.97 -11.88 15.54
C HIS A 131 12.91 -12.99 15.38
N GLY A 132 13.00 -13.80 14.32
CA GLY A 132 12.16 -14.98 14.10
C GLY A 132 12.48 -16.12 15.05
N GLY A 133 13.77 -16.41 15.27
CA GLY A 133 14.24 -17.55 16.08
C GLY A 133 14.30 -17.32 17.59
N ARG A 134 14.49 -16.08 18.05
CA ARG A 134 14.56 -15.75 19.49
C ARG A 134 13.37 -14.91 19.91
N SER A 135 12.20 -15.54 20.03
CA SER A 135 11.31 -15.38 21.19
C SER A 135 9.89 -15.78 20.82
N ALA A 136 9.48 -16.96 21.28
CA ALA A 136 8.10 -17.21 21.71
C ALA A 136 7.62 -16.25 22.84
N LYS A 137 8.48 -15.29 23.25
CA LYS A 137 8.28 -14.28 24.30
C LYS A 137 8.32 -12.83 23.79
N GLY A 138 8.34 -12.61 22.46
CA GLY A 138 8.26 -11.25 21.92
C GLY A 138 6.90 -10.62 22.29
N PRO A 139 6.80 -9.28 22.36
CA PRO A 139 5.58 -8.62 22.81
C PRO A 139 4.39 -8.71 21.84
N GLY A 140 4.59 -9.29 20.65
CA GLY A 140 3.54 -9.46 19.64
C GLY A 140 3.02 -10.88 19.57
N ARG A 141 1.76 -11.03 19.18
CA ARG A 141 1.14 -12.34 18.91
C ARG A 141 1.50 -12.78 17.50
N ARG A 142 1.99 -14.01 17.35
CA ARG A 142 2.52 -14.55 16.10
C ARG A 142 1.73 -15.76 15.64
N TRP A 143 1.56 -15.87 14.33
CA TRP A 143 1.15 -17.09 13.62
C TRP A 143 2.16 -17.39 12.54
N THR A 144 2.68 -18.61 12.52
CA THR A 144 3.57 -19.08 11.46
C THR A 144 2.77 -19.58 10.27
N GLY A 145 3.41 -19.77 9.12
CA GLY A 145 2.80 -20.34 7.93
C GLY A 145 2.26 -21.75 8.19
N GLY A 146 2.91 -22.52 9.07
CA GLY A 146 2.41 -23.82 9.54
C GLY A 146 1.12 -23.69 10.36
N ASP A 147 1.02 -22.69 11.24
CA ASP A 147 -0.19 -22.42 12.02
C ASP A 147 -1.35 -21.96 11.13
N ILE A 148 -1.06 -21.07 10.18
CA ILE A 148 -1.99 -20.53 9.20
C ILE A 148 -2.54 -21.66 8.34
N LEU A 149 -1.68 -22.47 7.71
CA LEU A 149 -2.11 -23.55 6.81
C LEU A 149 -2.89 -24.65 7.53
N ARG A 150 -2.53 -24.99 8.77
CA ARG A 150 -3.22 -26.02 9.56
C ARG A 150 -4.68 -25.65 9.82
N ARG A 151 -4.98 -24.36 9.94
CA ARG A 151 -6.34 -23.84 10.13
C ARG A 151 -7.19 -23.84 8.87
N LYS A 152 -6.58 -23.99 7.68
CA LYS A 152 -7.23 -23.91 6.36
C LYS A 152 -8.17 -22.69 6.22
N PRO A 153 -7.70 -21.48 6.56
CA PRO A 153 -8.54 -20.30 6.49
C PRO A 153 -8.89 -19.97 5.02
N GLY A 154 -10.10 -19.43 4.80
CA GLY A 154 -10.47 -18.89 3.49
C GLY A 154 -9.80 -17.54 3.24
N ARG A 155 -9.54 -16.79 4.31
CA ARG A 155 -8.95 -15.44 4.31
C ARG A 155 -7.97 -15.26 5.45
N LEU A 156 -7.01 -14.34 5.32
CA LEU A 156 -6.03 -14.12 6.38
C LEU A 156 -6.69 -13.57 7.66
N THR A 157 -7.73 -12.76 7.53
CA THR A 157 -8.54 -12.28 8.66
C THR A 157 -9.14 -13.40 9.51
N ASP A 158 -9.48 -14.57 8.94
CA ASP A 158 -10.01 -15.70 9.70
C ASP A 158 -9.00 -16.21 10.76
N VAL A 159 -7.70 -16.10 10.47
CA VAL A 159 -6.64 -16.47 11.43
C VAL A 159 -6.51 -15.43 12.54
N LEU A 160 -6.64 -14.15 12.18
CA LEU A 160 -6.39 -13.04 13.09
C LEU A 160 -7.58 -12.76 14.02
N ARG A 161 -8.80 -13.19 13.65
CA ARG A 161 -10.00 -13.00 14.46
C ARG A 161 -9.92 -13.64 15.85
N ASP A 162 -9.08 -14.67 16.02
CA ASP A 162 -8.86 -15.33 17.30
C ASP A 162 -7.97 -14.52 18.27
N ALA A 163 -7.38 -13.42 17.82
CA ALA A 163 -6.55 -12.57 18.67
C ALA A 163 -7.44 -11.75 19.61
N PRO A 164 -7.34 -11.91 20.95
CA PRO A 164 -8.16 -11.15 21.89
C PRO A 164 -7.89 -9.64 21.84
N GLU A 165 -6.73 -9.23 21.33
CA GLU A 165 -6.36 -7.83 21.14
C GLU A 165 -6.97 -7.18 19.90
N VAL A 166 -7.60 -7.94 18.98
CA VAL A 166 -8.22 -7.38 17.78
C VAL A 166 -9.73 -7.54 17.77
N GLU A 167 -10.36 -6.71 16.95
CA GLU A 167 -11.76 -6.72 16.62
C GLU A 167 -11.87 -6.59 15.10
N MET A 168 -12.78 -7.38 14.53
CA MET A 168 -13.10 -7.31 13.11
C MET A 168 -14.38 -6.50 12.96
N MET A 169 -14.32 -5.43 12.19
CA MET A 169 -15.47 -4.59 11.85
C MET A 169 -15.85 -4.81 10.39
N ASP A 170 -17.13 -4.62 10.05
CA ASP A 170 -17.55 -4.60 8.65
C ASP A 170 -17.14 -3.28 8.00
N GLY A 171 -16.33 -3.35 6.94
CA GLY A 171 -15.95 -2.22 6.10
C GLY A 171 -16.48 -2.37 4.68
N ALA A 172 -16.35 -1.30 3.88
CA ALA A 172 -16.86 -1.26 2.50
C ALA A 172 -16.30 -2.39 1.61
N ASN A 173 -15.08 -2.85 1.90
CA ASN A 173 -14.37 -3.87 1.12
C ASN A 173 -14.21 -5.22 1.87
N GLY A 174 -14.95 -5.43 2.95
CA GLY A 174 -14.88 -6.64 3.77
C GLY A 174 -14.48 -6.36 5.22
N ALA A 175 -13.99 -7.39 5.91
CA ALA A 175 -13.62 -7.27 7.31
C ALA A 175 -12.38 -6.39 7.50
N VAL A 176 -12.48 -5.43 8.40
CA VAL A 176 -11.46 -4.46 8.74
C VAL A 176 -10.94 -4.77 10.13
N LEU A 177 -9.62 -4.95 10.26
CA LEU A 177 -8.99 -5.27 11.54
C LEU A 177 -8.73 -4.00 12.35
N ARG A 178 -9.08 -4.04 13.63
CA ARG A 178 -8.87 -2.98 14.61
C ARG A 178 -8.30 -3.55 15.91
N PHE A 179 -7.43 -2.80 16.60
CA PHE A 179 -6.92 -3.21 17.90
C PHE A 179 -7.81 -2.68 19.02
N ARG A 180 -8.32 -3.57 19.88
CA ARG A 180 -9.25 -3.22 20.97
C ARG A 180 -8.69 -2.19 21.95
N ARG A 181 -7.38 -2.17 22.20
CA ARG A 181 -6.75 -1.18 23.11
C ARG A 181 -6.88 0.26 22.60
N ALA A 182 -6.86 0.47 21.29
CA ALA A 182 -7.10 1.78 20.71
C ALA A 182 -8.54 2.28 20.99
N PHE A 183 -9.47 1.36 21.23
CA PHE A 183 -10.87 1.65 21.60
C PHE A 183 -11.05 1.77 23.12
N ALA A 184 -10.46 0.87 23.91
CA ALA A 184 -10.63 0.82 25.37
C ALA A 184 -10.06 2.04 26.09
N ALA A 185 -9.01 2.69 25.57
CA ALA A 185 -8.48 3.93 26.15
C ALA A 185 -9.48 5.10 26.14
N ARG A 186 -10.64 4.97 25.48
CA ARG A 186 -11.67 6.00 25.36
C ARG A 186 -12.95 5.73 26.14
N GLU A 187 -13.16 4.52 26.65
CA GLU A 187 -14.37 4.20 27.43
C GLU A 187 -14.46 4.94 28.76
N GLY A 188 -13.32 5.46 29.27
CA GLY A 188 -13.28 6.31 30.46
C GLY A 188 -13.30 7.82 30.19
N SER A 189 -13.30 8.26 28.92
CA SER A 189 -13.41 9.69 28.59
C SER A 189 -14.88 10.05 28.45
N PRO A 190 -15.38 11.14 29.07
CA PRO A 190 -16.78 11.56 28.92
C PRO A 190 -17.09 11.68 27.43
N ARG A 191 -18.03 10.83 26.99
CA ARG A 191 -18.47 10.72 25.59
C ARG A 191 -18.79 12.12 25.09
N GLN A 192 -17.96 12.67 24.20
CA GLN A 192 -18.43 13.72 23.30
C GLN A 192 -19.44 13.07 22.37
N VAL A 193 -20.71 13.13 22.78
CA VAL A 193 -21.86 12.66 22.02
C VAL A 193 -21.89 13.45 20.72
N GLY A 194 -21.54 12.82 19.59
CA GLY A 194 -21.73 13.39 18.25
C GLY A 194 -20.57 13.28 17.26
N LEU A 195 -19.35 12.96 17.70
CA LEU A 195 -18.26 12.63 16.78
C LEU A 195 -17.98 11.12 16.84
N ALA A 196 -18.23 10.42 15.74
CA ALA A 196 -17.73 9.06 15.59
C ALA A 196 -16.21 9.07 15.89
N PRO A 197 -15.69 8.14 16.72
CA PRO A 197 -14.27 8.12 17.03
C PRO A 197 -13.46 8.06 15.74
N PRO A 198 -12.36 8.83 15.61
CA PRO A 198 -11.50 8.73 14.44
C PRO A 198 -11.04 7.28 14.30
N ASP A 199 -11.33 6.72 13.13
CA ASP A 199 -11.07 5.34 12.77
C ASP A 199 -9.56 5.05 12.87
N CYS A 200 -9.13 4.39 13.94
CA CYS A 200 -7.72 4.13 14.23
C CYS A 200 -7.29 2.82 13.57
N ALA A 201 -7.01 2.88 12.27
CA ALA A 201 -6.51 1.72 11.52
C ALA A 201 -5.06 1.38 11.88
N PRO A 202 -4.70 0.09 12.02
CA PRO A 202 -3.32 -0.30 12.24
C PRO A 202 -2.45 0.00 11.03
N ALA A 203 -1.14 0.10 11.25
CA ALA A 203 -0.18 0.12 10.14
C ALA A 203 0.11 -1.32 9.67
N TYR A 204 0.17 -1.52 8.36
CA TYR A 204 0.54 -2.79 7.75
C TYR A 204 1.96 -2.72 7.21
N TYR A 205 2.75 -3.76 7.50
CA TYR A 205 4.08 -3.95 6.93
C TYR A 205 4.12 -5.30 6.24
N MET A 206 4.70 -5.36 5.05
CA MET A 206 4.97 -6.61 4.33
C MET A 206 6.46 -6.67 4.03
N ASP A 207 7.12 -7.74 4.51
CA ASP A 207 8.55 -7.97 4.31
C ASP A 207 9.43 -6.74 4.65
N GLY A 208 9.05 -6.04 5.73
CA GLY A 208 9.73 -4.84 6.22
C GLY A 208 9.29 -3.53 5.57
N VAL A 209 8.47 -3.57 4.52
CA VAL A 209 7.98 -2.37 3.81
C VAL A 209 6.57 -1.99 4.29
N ARG A 210 6.35 -0.72 4.61
CA ARG A 210 5.04 -0.21 5.03
C ARG A 210 4.08 -0.08 3.84
N PHE A 211 2.84 -0.50 4.03
CA PHE A 211 1.75 -0.32 3.08
C PHE A 211 0.79 0.78 3.55
N GLU A 212 0.57 1.79 2.71
CA GLU A 212 -0.40 2.85 2.95
C GLU A 212 -1.75 2.50 2.33
N GLY A 213 -2.84 2.87 3.02
CA GLY A 213 -4.21 2.67 2.52
C GLY A 213 -4.73 1.24 2.55
N LEU A 214 -3.95 0.29 3.12
CA LEU A 214 -4.44 -1.06 3.32
C LEU A 214 -5.36 -1.10 4.55
N GLU A 215 -6.61 -1.50 4.34
CA GLU A 215 -7.61 -1.61 5.42
C GLU A 215 -7.73 -3.03 5.97
N THR A 216 -7.44 -4.03 5.12
CA THR A 216 -7.60 -5.45 5.41
C THR A 216 -6.38 -6.26 4.96
N PRO A 217 -5.94 -7.26 5.73
CA PRO A 217 -4.85 -8.16 5.34
C PRO A 217 -5.28 -9.20 4.29
N ASP A 218 -6.55 -9.24 3.90
CA ASP A 218 -7.11 -10.25 2.97
C ASP A 218 -6.61 -10.10 1.53
N VAL A 219 -5.85 -9.04 1.22
CA VAL A 219 -5.12 -8.93 -0.06
C VAL A 219 -4.02 -9.99 -0.20
N PHE A 220 -3.63 -10.65 0.90
CA PHE A 220 -2.62 -11.70 0.93
C PHE A 220 -3.26 -13.08 1.08
N PRO A 221 -3.17 -13.96 0.06
CA PRO A 221 -3.66 -15.33 0.17
C PRO A 221 -2.97 -16.07 1.33
N PRO A 222 -3.70 -16.78 2.22
CA PRO A 222 -3.09 -17.48 3.35
C PRO A 222 -1.98 -18.47 2.94
N ALA A 223 -2.05 -19.02 1.73
CA ALA A 223 -1.04 -19.93 1.19
C ALA A 223 0.32 -19.27 0.92
N GLU A 224 0.34 -17.95 0.72
CA GLU A 224 1.54 -17.16 0.39
C GLU A 224 2.17 -16.49 1.62
N VAL A 225 1.60 -16.70 2.81
CA VAL A 225 2.07 -16.06 4.03
C VAL A 225 2.92 -17.04 4.84
N ASP A 226 4.10 -16.57 5.24
CA ASP A 226 5.05 -17.31 6.08
C ASP A 226 4.90 -16.96 7.56
N GLU A 227 4.54 -15.72 7.88
CA GLU A 227 4.34 -15.27 9.25
C GLU A 227 3.40 -14.08 9.29
N VAL A 228 2.56 -14.00 10.31
CA VAL A 228 1.89 -12.75 10.70
C VAL A 228 2.18 -12.47 12.17
N VAL A 229 2.51 -11.21 12.48
CA VAL A 229 2.70 -10.72 13.84
C VAL A 229 1.84 -9.50 14.10
N LEU A 230 1.11 -9.51 15.21
CA LEU A 230 0.31 -8.40 15.70
C LEU A 230 0.97 -7.73 16.89
N TYR A 231 1.13 -6.41 16.83
CA TYR A 231 1.64 -5.59 17.93
C TYR A 231 0.57 -4.58 18.36
N ALA A 232 -0.10 -4.84 19.48
CA ALA A 232 -1.16 -3.97 20.01
C ALA A 232 -0.65 -2.81 20.88
N GLY A 233 0.66 -2.61 21.02
CA GLY A 233 1.23 -1.55 21.85
C GLY A 233 2.76 -1.49 21.84
N ASN A 234 3.42 -2.54 22.33
CA ASN A 234 4.89 -2.64 22.34
C ASN A 234 5.43 -2.92 20.93
N VAL A 235 5.30 -1.92 20.05
CA VAL A 235 5.72 -1.97 18.65
C VAL A 235 7.25 -1.77 18.60
N PRO A 236 7.99 -2.68 17.94
CA PRO A 236 9.42 -2.49 17.71
C PRO A 236 9.71 -1.18 16.97
N ALA A 237 10.83 -0.54 17.27
CA ALA A 237 11.21 0.75 16.66
C ALA A 237 11.24 0.69 15.11
N ALA A 238 11.62 -0.46 14.54
CA ALA A 238 11.62 -0.69 13.09
C ALA A 238 10.24 -0.55 12.43
N TYR A 239 9.16 -0.72 13.19
CA TYR A 239 7.78 -0.59 12.71
C TYR A 239 7.05 0.63 13.31
N GLY A 240 7.81 1.58 13.88
CA GLY A 240 7.26 2.78 14.50
C GLY A 240 6.59 3.74 13.51
N GLY A 241 6.17 4.90 14.03
CA GLY A 241 5.56 5.98 13.24
C GLY A 241 4.16 6.38 13.73
N MET A 242 3.57 7.38 13.08
CA MET A 242 2.32 8.03 13.53
C MET A 242 1.14 7.06 13.71
N ARG A 243 1.09 5.96 12.94
CA ARG A 243 0.03 4.94 13.03
C ARG A 243 0.37 3.73 13.90
N ALA A 244 1.61 3.62 14.37
CA ALA A 244 2.01 2.50 15.24
C ALA A 244 1.26 2.50 16.58
N SER A 245 0.77 3.67 17.02
CA SER A 245 -0.08 3.81 18.20
C SER A 245 -1.45 3.13 18.05
N CYS A 246 -1.96 2.95 16.83
CA CYS A 246 -3.17 2.17 16.54
C CYS A 246 -2.89 0.65 16.50
N GLY A 247 -1.62 0.25 16.64
CA GLY A 247 -1.13 -1.12 16.48
C GLY A 247 -0.52 -1.37 15.10
N VAL A 248 0.21 -2.49 14.99
CA VAL A 248 0.91 -2.89 13.77
C VAL A 248 0.61 -4.33 13.42
N VAL A 249 0.38 -4.58 12.14
CA VAL A 249 0.30 -5.91 11.52
C VAL A 249 1.52 -6.09 10.63
N VAL A 250 2.41 -7.02 10.98
CA VAL A 250 3.57 -7.39 10.16
C VAL A 250 3.27 -8.70 9.47
N ILE A 251 3.39 -8.71 8.14
CA ILE A 251 3.16 -9.86 7.28
C ILE A 251 4.49 -10.20 6.63
N ARG A 252 4.89 -11.46 6.73
CA ARG A 252 6.03 -11.98 5.97
C ARG A 252 5.49 -12.90 4.90
N THR A 253 5.86 -12.63 3.66
CA THR A 253 5.49 -13.51 2.55
C THR A 253 6.40 -14.72 2.53
N ARG A 254 5.87 -15.84 2.05
CA ARG A 254 6.66 -17.01 1.74
C ARG A 254 7.51 -16.67 0.53
N GLY A 255 8.79 -16.40 0.77
CA GLY A 255 9.75 -16.25 -0.32
C GLY A 255 9.68 -17.48 -1.22
N VAL A 256 9.79 -17.27 -2.54
CA VAL A 256 10.10 -18.36 -3.46
C VAL A 256 11.41 -18.96 -2.93
N PRO A 257 11.44 -20.25 -2.54
CA PRO A 257 12.70 -20.87 -2.15
C PRO A 257 13.67 -20.59 -3.28
N ALA A 258 14.80 -19.94 -2.96
CA ALA A 258 15.83 -19.67 -3.96
C ALA A 258 16.04 -20.97 -4.72
N PRO A 259 16.00 -20.96 -6.06
CA PRO A 259 16.14 -22.18 -6.84
C PRO A 259 17.35 -22.90 -6.27
N GLU A 260 17.11 -24.11 -5.74
CA GLU A 260 18.14 -24.88 -5.04
C GLU A 260 19.36 -24.85 -5.95
N ASN A 261 20.39 -24.11 -5.53
CA ASN A 261 21.58 -23.94 -6.32
C ASN A 261 22.37 -25.23 -6.15
N LYS A 262 21.78 -26.35 -6.61
CA LYS A 262 22.50 -27.60 -6.85
C LYS A 262 23.71 -27.13 -7.63
N PRO A 263 24.93 -27.25 -7.09
CA PRO A 263 26.10 -26.82 -7.80
C PRO A 263 25.99 -27.51 -9.14
N ARG A 264 25.73 -26.74 -10.20
CA ARG A 264 25.78 -27.28 -11.55
C ARG A 264 27.18 -27.83 -11.59
N ALA A 265 27.31 -29.16 -11.58
CA ALA A 265 28.58 -29.84 -11.70
C ALA A 265 29.30 -29.08 -12.78
N ARG A 266 30.45 -28.47 -12.43
CA ARG A 266 31.18 -27.57 -13.30
C ARG A 266 31.23 -28.27 -14.65
N ALA A 267 30.37 -27.85 -15.58
CA ALA A 267 30.49 -28.28 -16.94
C ALA A 267 31.79 -27.62 -17.32
N ASP A 268 32.86 -28.42 -17.38
CA ASP A 268 34.17 -27.99 -17.81
C ASP A 268 33.97 -27.37 -19.19
N TYR A 269 33.75 -26.06 -19.19
CA TYR A 269 33.78 -25.24 -20.39
C TYR A 269 35.24 -25.22 -20.78
N HIS A 270 35.66 -26.30 -21.43
CA HIS A 270 36.92 -26.39 -22.12
C HIS A 270 36.79 -25.44 -23.31
N ARG A 271 37.10 -24.15 -23.07
CA ARG A 271 37.15 -23.13 -24.11
C ARG A 271 38.36 -23.44 -24.98
N PRO A 272 38.20 -24.01 -26.19
CA PRO A 272 39.34 -24.31 -27.04
C PRO A 272 39.94 -22.98 -27.48
N GLY A 273 41.21 -22.74 -27.17
CA GLY A 273 41.93 -21.53 -27.58
C GLY A 273 42.07 -20.41 -26.54
N ALA A 274 41.80 -20.66 -25.26
CA ALA A 274 42.22 -19.71 -24.22
C ALA A 274 43.76 -19.68 -24.15
N PRO A 275 44.42 -18.51 -24.34
CA PRO A 275 45.88 -18.42 -24.28
C PRO A 275 46.38 -18.79 -22.88
N LYS A 276 47.48 -19.57 -22.83
CA LYS A 276 48.12 -19.98 -21.57
C LYS A 276 48.43 -18.73 -20.72
N PRO A 277 48.10 -18.73 -19.43
CA PRO A 277 48.43 -17.61 -18.55
C PRO A 277 49.95 -17.43 -18.50
N ILE A 278 50.40 -16.23 -18.85
CA ILE A 278 51.81 -15.82 -18.75
C ILE A 278 52.13 -15.70 -17.26
N ALA A 279 53.15 -16.44 -16.82
CA ALA A 279 53.56 -16.44 -15.41
C ALA A 279 53.96 -15.02 -14.98
N PRO A 280 53.48 -14.53 -13.82
CA PRO A 280 53.82 -13.20 -13.34
C PRO A 280 55.31 -13.12 -12.96
N PRO A 281 55.98 -11.98 -13.20
CA PRO A 281 57.38 -11.81 -12.85
C PRO A 281 57.57 -11.79 -11.33
N VAL A 282 58.52 -12.58 -10.86
CA VAL A 282 58.90 -12.71 -9.45
C VAL A 282 59.51 -11.39 -8.97
N ARG A 283 58.76 -10.59 -8.21
CA ARG A 283 59.30 -9.42 -7.49
C ARG A 283 60.03 -9.90 -6.23
N LYS A 284 61.36 -9.73 -6.20
CA LYS A 284 62.17 -9.86 -4.98
C LYS A 284 61.88 -8.67 -4.06
N PHE A 285 61.20 -8.90 -2.95
CA PHE A 285 61.02 -7.90 -1.89
C PHE A 285 62.24 -7.89 -0.97
N ALA A 286 62.93 -6.74 -0.90
CA ALA A 286 63.96 -6.48 0.10
C ALA A 286 63.29 -6.23 1.47
N ARG A 287 63.80 -6.86 2.53
CA ARG A 287 63.32 -6.70 3.91
C ARG A 287 63.78 -5.35 4.49
N PRO A 288 62.89 -4.55 5.11
CA PRO A 288 63.31 -3.40 5.89
C PRO A 288 63.80 -3.80 7.28
N SER A 289 64.91 -3.19 7.70
CA SER A 289 65.53 -3.33 9.03
C SER A 289 64.65 -2.76 10.14
N ALA A 290 64.59 -3.49 11.26
CA ALA A 290 63.92 -3.10 12.50
C ALA A 290 64.64 -1.92 13.18
N LYS A 291 63.88 -0.92 13.63
CA LYS A 291 64.36 0.13 14.53
C LYS A 291 63.83 -0.11 15.95
N GLN A 292 64.78 -0.01 16.87
CA GLN A 292 64.75 -0.25 18.31
C GLN A 292 63.83 0.72 19.06
N SER A 293 63.06 0.19 20.01
CA SER A 293 62.28 0.91 21.02
C SER A 293 63.17 1.39 22.18
N GLN A 294 62.99 2.62 22.62
CA GLN A 294 63.44 3.07 23.96
C GLN A 294 62.22 3.33 24.86
N PRO A 295 62.28 2.98 26.16
CA PRO A 295 61.25 3.31 27.13
C PRO A 295 61.55 4.66 27.81
N HIS A 296 60.51 5.45 28.05
CA HIS A 296 60.56 6.56 29.01
C HIS A 296 59.87 6.13 30.31
N SER A 297 60.60 6.36 31.41
CA SER A 297 60.13 6.34 32.79
C SER A 297 59.26 7.55 33.10
#